data_AF-A0A402AA01-F1
#
_entry.id   AF-A0A402AA01-F1
#
_cell.length_a   1.000
_cell.length_b   1.000
_cell.length_c   1.000
_cell.angle_alpha   90.00
_cell.angle_beta   90.00
_cell.angle_gamma   90.00
#
_symmetry.space_group_name_H-M   'P 1'
#
loop_
_entity.id
_entity.type
_entity.pdbx_description
1 polymer ?
#
loop_
_entity_poly.entity_id
_entity_poly.type
_entity_poly.pdbx_seq_one_letter_code
_entity_poly.pdbx_strand_id
1 'polypeptide(L)'
;MRPTAGGLHICAFDQGCGVLLVDVESETTVRCDRDGNPQYYCLAGQHIFSVDAEGNTYLSDGFAVLEIYPSVREPRSASRQGLTDG
;
A
#
# COMPACT_ATOMS: atom_id res chain seq x y z
N MET A 1 16.71 -21.40 3.47
CA MET A 1 16.73 -20.37 2.43
C MET A 1 16.73 -19.02 3.12
N ARG A 2 17.71 -18.16 2.85
CA ARG A 2 17.77 -16.80 3.42
C ARG A 2 16.97 -15.87 2.49
N PRO A 3 16.04 -15.04 2.99
CA PRO A 3 15.42 -14.02 2.16
C PRO A 3 16.51 -13.00 1.84
N THR A 4 16.93 -12.93 0.59
CA THR A 4 17.75 -11.82 0.11
C THR A 4 16.98 -10.54 0.35
N ALA A 5 17.60 -9.65 1.13
CA ALA A 5 17.34 -8.24 1.33
C ALA A 5 16.12 -7.69 0.57
N GLY A 6 15.19 -7.07 1.31
CA GLY A 6 14.12 -6.24 0.73
C GLY A 6 14.70 -5.30 -0.31
N GLY A 7 14.57 -5.71 -1.57
CA GLY A 7 15.07 -4.98 -2.71
C GLY A 7 14.20 -3.74 -2.86
N LEU A 8 14.85 -2.59 -3.04
CA LEU A 8 14.12 -1.41 -3.49
C LEU A 8 13.70 -1.67 -4.94
N HIS A 9 12.43 -2.04 -5.15
CA HIS A 9 11.88 -2.21 -6.48
C HIS A 9 11.36 -0.86 -6.99
N ILE A 10 11.80 -0.50 -8.20
CA ILE A 10 11.36 0.72 -8.88
C ILE A 10 10.24 0.35 -9.84
N CYS A 11 9.13 1.06 -9.73
CA CYS A 11 8.04 0.92 -10.68
C CYS A 11 8.49 1.36 -12.08
N ALA A 12 8.34 0.52 -13.10
CA ALA A 12 8.68 0.86 -14.48
C ALA A 12 7.87 2.02 -15.07
N PHE A 13 6.67 2.31 -14.54
CA PHE A 13 5.75 3.31 -15.09
C PHE A 13 6.09 4.72 -14.60
N ASP A 14 6.14 4.91 -13.28
CA ASP A 14 6.32 6.23 -12.67
C ASP A 14 7.72 6.44 -12.07
N GLN A 15 8.61 5.44 -12.19
CA GLN A 15 9.97 5.45 -11.62
C GLN A 15 10.01 5.70 -10.10
N GLY A 16 8.88 5.51 -9.42
CA GLY A 16 8.77 5.64 -7.98
C GLY A 16 9.19 4.37 -7.24
N CYS A 17 9.63 4.54 -5.99
CA CYS A 17 9.90 3.43 -5.09
C CYS A 17 8.62 2.64 -4.77
N GLY A 18 8.73 1.30 -4.81
CA GLY A 18 7.70 0.38 -4.38
C GLY A 18 7.85 -0.02 -2.92
N VAL A 19 6.73 -0.08 -2.20
CA VAL A 19 6.63 -0.66 -0.87
C VAL A 19 5.98 -2.04 -0.99
N LEU A 20 6.63 -3.08 -0.44
CA LEU A 20 6.11 -4.45 -0.49
C LEU A 20 4.76 -4.53 0.22
N LEU A 21 3.77 -5.11 -0.47
CA LEU A 21 2.47 -5.35 0.13
C LEU A 21 2.49 -6.66 0.92
N VAL A 22 2.06 -6.55 2.18
CA VAL A 22 1.84 -7.69 3.07
C VAL A 22 0.38 -7.73 3.48
N ASP A 23 -0.10 -8.92 3.81
CA ASP A 23 -1.42 -9.11 4.39
C ASP A 23 -1.52 -8.44 5.77
N VAL A 24 -2.61 -7.72 6.00
CA VAL A 24 -2.80 -6.90 7.20
C VAL A 24 -3.02 -7.73 8.46
N GLU A 25 -3.60 -8.93 8.36
CA GLU A 25 -3.87 -9.76 9.53
C GLU A 25 -2.60 -10.46 10.01
N SER A 26 -1.79 -10.93 9.06
CA SER A 26 -0.55 -11.65 9.39
C SER A 26 0.67 -10.76 9.51
N GLU A 27 0.63 -9.54 8.97
CA GLU A 27 1.72 -8.54 8.85
C GLU A 27 3.03 -9.06 8.23
N THR A 28 3.03 -10.31 7.77
CA THR A 28 4.24 -11.08 7.39
C THR A 28 4.03 -11.87 6.11
N THR A 29 2.78 -12.18 5.75
CA THR A 29 2.47 -12.89 4.51
C THR A 29 2.51 -11.91 3.35
N VAL A 30 3.37 -12.14 2.37
CA VAL A 30 3.48 -11.31 1.16
C VAL A 30 2.20 -11.45 0.31
N ARG A 31 1.68 -10.31 -0.15
CA ARG A 31 0.59 -10.27 -1.14
C ARG A 31 1.18 -10.57 -2.52
N CYS A 32 0.58 -11.53 -3.21
CA CYS A 32 0.97 -11.90 -4.56
C CYS A 32 -0.19 -11.70 -5.55
N ASP A 33 0.15 -11.55 -6.83
CA ASP A 33 -0.83 -11.62 -7.91
C ASP A 33 -1.27 -13.07 -8.21
N ARG A 34 -2.04 -13.24 -9.30
CA ARG A 34 -2.57 -14.54 -9.72
C ARG A 34 -1.49 -15.55 -10.08
N ASP A 35 -0.32 -15.06 -10.50
CA ASP A 35 0.82 -15.88 -10.91
C ASP A 35 1.75 -16.16 -9.72
N GLY A 36 1.42 -15.65 -8.53
CA GLY A 36 2.22 -15.82 -7.32
C GLY A 36 3.35 -14.80 -7.20
N ASN A 37 3.40 -13.78 -8.05
CA ASN A 37 4.44 -12.77 -8.03
C ASN A 37 4.15 -11.70 -6.97
N PRO A 38 5.16 -11.29 -6.16
CA PRO A 38 4.99 -10.31 -5.09
C PRO A 38 4.53 -8.96 -5.63
N GLN A 39 3.57 -8.36 -4.93
CA GLN A 39 3.00 -7.05 -5.25
C GLN A 39 3.60 -5.94 -4.39
N TYR A 40 3.73 -4.76 -5.00
CA TYR A 40 4.27 -3.55 -4.41
C TYR A 40 3.35 -2.37 -4.70
N TYR A 41 3.27 -1.42 -3.77
CA TYR A 41 2.59 -0.14 -3.98
C TYR A 41 3.59 0.95 -4.37
N CYS A 42 3.39 1.58 -5.53
CA CYS A 42 4.21 2.69 -5.99
C CYS A 42 3.77 4.00 -5.33
N LEU A 43 4.67 4.65 -4.59
CA LEU A 43 4.36 5.90 -3.89
C LEU A 43 4.20 7.12 -4.82
N ALA A 44 4.84 7.10 -5.99
CA ALA A 44 4.75 8.19 -6.97
C ALA A 44 3.45 8.10 -7.78
N GLY A 45 3.19 6.93 -8.35
CA GLY A 45 2.04 6.67 -9.23
C GLY A 45 0.76 6.25 -8.51
N GLN A 46 0.83 5.95 -7.21
CA GLN A 46 -0.31 5.51 -6.40
C GLN A 46 -1.04 4.29 -6.97
N HIS A 47 -0.30 3.32 -7.47
CA HIS A 47 -0.84 2.09 -8.06
C HIS A 47 -0.05 0.86 -7.57
N ILE A 48 -0.58 -0.33 -7.85
CA ILE A 48 0.04 -1.61 -7.51
C ILE A 48 0.74 -2.19 -8.74
N PHE A 49 1.94 -2.70 -8.53
CA PHE A 49 2.71 -3.41 -9.54
C PHE A 49 3.27 -4.70 -8.98
N SER A 50 3.48 -5.69 -9.85
CA SER A 50 4.08 -6.97 -9.50
C SER A 50 5.54 -7.01 -9.95
N VAL A 51 6.33 -7.89 -9.33
CA VAL A 51 7.69 -8.20 -9.75
C VAL A 51 7.82 -9.69 -10.02
N ASP A 52 8.20 -10.08 -11.22
CA ASP A 52 8.40 -11.50 -11.57
C ASP A 52 9.71 -12.07 -10.98
N ALA A 53 9.94 -13.36 -11.19
CA ALA A 53 11.15 -14.05 -10.74
C ALA A 53 12.45 -13.55 -11.41
N GLU A 54 12.34 -12.89 -12.56
CA GLU A 54 13.48 -12.29 -13.29
C GLU A 54 13.76 -10.86 -12.82
N GLY A 55 12.87 -10.28 -11.99
CA GLY A 55 12.96 -8.93 -11.48
C GLY A 55 12.30 -7.87 -12.35
N ASN A 56 11.53 -8.26 -13.38
CA ASN A 56 10.80 -7.32 -14.21
C ASN A 56 9.54 -6.83 -13.49
N THR A 57 9.22 -5.55 -13.67
CA THR A 57 8.04 -4.93 -13.05
C THR A 57 6.95 -4.69 -14.08
N TYR A 58 5.70 -4.94 -13.70
CA TYR A 58 4.52 -4.76 -14.56
C TYR A 58 3.30 -4.37 -13.72
N LEU A 59 2.31 -3.71 -14.34
CA LEU A 59 1.07 -3.37 -13.66
C LEU A 59 0.32 -4.64 -13.28
N SER A 60 -0.16 -4.70 -12.05
CA SER A 60 -1.01 -5.82 -11.63
C SER A 60 -2.45 -5.56 -12.10
N ASP A 61 -3.03 -6.47 -12.89
CA ASP A 61 -4.41 -6.41 -13.43
C ASP A 61 -5.53 -6.55 -12.37
N GLY A 62 -5.23 -6.28 -11.10
CA GLY A 62 -6.11 -6.47 -9.96
C GLY A 62 -6.26 -5.20 -9.16
N PHE A 63 -7.39 -4.52 -9.37
CA PHE A 63 -7.87 -3.36 -8.64
C PHE A 63 -7.61 -3.47 -7.12
N ALA A 64 -6.77 -2.59 -6.61
CA ALA A 64 -6.95 -2.04 -5.27
C ALA A 64 -6.57 -0.56 -5.33
N VAL A 65 -7.60 0.26 -5.52
CA VAL A 65 -7.70 1.49 -4.72
C VAL A 65 -7.62 0.98 -3.27
N LEU A 66 -6.40 0.92 -2.73
CA LEU A 66 -6.22 0.76 -1.30
C LEU A 66 -6.97 1.97 -0.74
N GLU A 67 -8.11 1.74 -0.10
CA GLU A 67 -8.55 2.66 0.93
C GLU A 67 -7.46 2.62 1.99
N ILE A 68 -6.40 3.40 1.77
CA ILE A 68 -5.45 3.79 2.79
C ILE A 68 -6.35 4.48 3.81
N TYR A 69 -6.76 3.73 4.83
CA TYR A 69 -7.59 4.22 5.92
C TYR A 69 -7.06 5.60 6.32
N PRO A 70 -7.86 6.69 6.24
CA PRO A 70 -7.53 7.89 6.97
C PRO A 70 -7.74 7.58 8.45
N SER A 71 -6.79 6.85 9.07
CA SER A 71 -6.65 6.70 10.51
C SER A 71 -6.10 7.98 11.15
N VAL A 72 -6.58 9.11 10.67
CA VAL A 72 -6.58 10.38 11.40
C VAL A 72 -8.04 10.80 11.45
N ARG A 73 -8.79 10.15 12.36
CA ARG A 73 -9.90 10.85 13.00
C ARG A 73 -9.26 12.05 13.68
N GLU A 74 -9.38 13.22 13.07
CA GLU A 74 -9.17 14.47 13.78
C GLU A 74 -9.92 14.38 15.12
N PRO A 75 -9.30 14.70 16.26
CA PRO A 75 -10.08 14.95 17.46
C PRO A 75 -10.98 16.14 17.12
N ARG A 76 -12.25 15.86 16.86
CA ARG A 76 -13.29 16.89 16.81
C ARG A 76 -13.15 17.66 18.11
N SER A 77 -12.59 18.85 18.01
CA SER A 77 -12.57 19.83 19.08
C SER A 77 -14.00 19.92 19.59
N ALA A 78 -14.22 19.49 20.83
CA ALA A 78 -15.51 19.59 21.47
C ALA A 78 -15.82 21.09 21.62
N SER A 79 -16.53 21.65 20.64
CA SER A 79 -17.08 22.99 20.74
C SER A 79 -18.20 22.95 21.77
N ARG A 80 -17.83 23.17 23.03
CA ARG A 80 -18.75 23.47 24.13
C ARG A 80 -19.19 24.93 23.97
N GLN A 81 -20.36 25.14 23.38
CA GLN A 81 -21.23 26.29 23.58
C GLN A 81 -22.63 25.69 23.55
N GLY A 82 -23.27 25.41 24.68
CA GLY A 82 -23.63 26.39 25.68
C GLY A 82 -25.08 26.78 25.40
N LEU A 83 -26.01 25.94 25.85
CA LEU A 83 -27.42 26.33 25.96
C LEU A 83 -27.52 27.55 26.88
N THR A 84 -28.17 28.61 26.40
CA THR A 84 -29.02 29.43 27.28
C THR A 84 -30.25 29.86 26.48
N ASP A 85 -31.39 29.26 26.85
CA ASP A 85 -32.72 29.88 26.75
C ASP A 85 -32.73 31.22 27.50
N GLY A 86 -33.45 32.21 26.95
CA GLY A 86 -33.66 33.54 27.53
C GLY A 86 -34.27 34.51 26.55
#